data_AF-A0A5P1EEW1-F1
#
_entry.id   AF-A0A5P1EEW1-F1
#
_cell.length_a   1.000
_cell.length_b   1.000
_cell.length_c   1.000
_cell.angle_alpha   90.00
_cell.angle_beta   90.00
_cell.angle_gamma   90.00
#
_symmetry.space_group_name_H-M   'P 1'
#
loop_
_entity.id
_entity.type
_entity.pdbx_description
1 polymer ?
#
loop_
_entity_poly.entity_id
_entity_poly.type
_entity_poly.pdbx_seq_one_letter_code
_entity_poly.pdbx_strand_id
1 'polypeptide(L)' 'MARTKQTARKSTGGKAPRKQLTTKAARKSAPIMSRVKKPHRYRPGSVALLEIRKYLKSTELLIRKLPF' A
#
# COMPACT_ATOMS: atom_id res chain seq x y z
N MET A 1 41.32 18.52 18.40
CA MET A 1 41.06 18.16 16.98
C MET A 1 40.16 16.95 16.93
N ALA A 2 38.97 17.07 16.32
CA ALA A 2 38.25 15.93 15.73
C ALA A 2 37.35 16.50 14.63
N ARG A 3 37.79 16.34 13.38
CA ARG A 3 37.11 16.85 12.18
C ARG A 3 35.96 15.92 11.81
N THR A 4 34.72 16.28 12.11
CA THR A 4 33.56 15.61 11.53
C THR A 4 33.39 16.08 10.09
N LYS A 5 33.62 15.18 9.13
CA LYS A 5 33.50 15.47 7.70
C LYS A 5 32.02 15.70 7.36
N GLN A 6 31.69 16.88 6.83
CA GLN A 6 30.42 17.12 6.15
C GLN A 6 30.38 16.22 4.89
N THR A 7 29.57 15.17 4.92
CA THR A 7 29.28 14.38 3.72
C THR A 7 28.20 15.10 2.92
N ALA A 8 28.45 15.35 1.64
CA ALA A 8 27.44 15.91 0.75
C ALA A 8 26.22 14.98 0.68
N ARG A 9 25.10 15.39 1.26
CA ARG A 9 23.81 14.76 1.05
C ARG A 9 23.26 15.31 -0.26
N LYS A 10 23.17 14.48 -1.31
CA LYS A 10 22.53 14.90 -2.56
C LYS A 10 21.07 15.24 -2.26
N SER A 11 20.73 16.52 -2.38
CA SER A 11 19.38 17.03 -2.32
C SER A 11 18.69 16.85 -3.67
N THR A 12 17.40 16.57 -3.58
CA THR A 12 16.36 16.75 -4.61
C THR A 12 16.49 15.92 -5.89
N GLY A 13 15.64 14.88 -5.94
CA GLY A 13 15.19 14.29 -7.19
C GLY A 13 14.42 15.31 -8.01
N GLY A 14 14.86 15.49 -9.26
CA GLY A 14 14.07 16.07 -10.33
C GLY A 14 13.82 14.97 -11.37
N LYS A 15 12.57 14.73 -11.75
CA LYS A 15 12.27 13.94 -12.96
C LYS A 15 12.84 14.69 -14.17
N ALA A 16 13.63 14.00 -14.98
CA ALA A 16 14.06 14.51 -16.30
C ALA A 16 12.83 14.73 -17.22
N PRO A 17 12.88 15.69 -18.18
CA PRO A 17 11.77 15.93 -19.10
C PRO A 17 11.54 14.67 -19.95
N ARG A 18 10.38 14.05 -19.75
CA ARG A 18 10.02 12.80 -20.42
C ARG A 18 9.62 13.12 -21.87
N LYS A 19 10.41 12.69 -22.85
CA LYS A 19 9.95 12.58 -24.25
C LYS A 19 8.65 11.78 -24.27
N GLN A 20 7.62 12.29 -24.95
CA GLN A 20 6.38 11.58 -25.17
C GLN A 20 6.65 10.37 -26.07
N LEU A 21 6.85 9.22 -25.44
CA LEU A 21 6.74 7.93 -26.07
C LEU A 21 5.60 7.21 -25.38
N THR A 22 4.53 7.02 -26.14
CA THR A 22 3.38 6.20 -25.81
C THR A 22 3.88 4.85 -25.32
N THR A 23 3.79 4.64 -24.01
CA THR A 23 4.34 3.45 -23.35
C THR A 23 3.18 2.74 -22.67
N LYS A 24 2.77 1.64 -23.32
CA LYS A 24 1.95 0.56 -22.75
C LYS A 24 2.38 0.34 -21.30
N ALA A 25 1.43 0.41 -20.37
CA ALA A 25 1.70 0.35 -18.93
C ALA A 25 2.16 -1.05 -18.51
N ALA A 26 3.45 -1.34 -18.72
CA ALA A 26 4.14 -2.43 -18.04
C ALA A 26 4.33 -2.00 -16.59
N ARG A 27 3.39 -2.35 -15.72
CA ARG A 27 3.57 -2.26 -14.27
C ARG A 27 4.72 -3.20 -13.90
N LYS A 28 5.90 -2.63 -13.65
CA LYS A 28 7.05 -3.38 -13.13
C LYS A 28 6.74 -3.82 -11.69
N SER A 29 6.65 -5.12 -11.48
CA SER A 29 7.17 -5.76 -10.27
C SER A 29 7.61 -7.18 -10.61
N ALA A 30 8.83 -7.30 -11.16
CA ALA A 30 9.58 -8.52 -10.90
C ALA A 30 9.90 -8.51 -9.40
N PRO A 31 9.62 -9.59 -8.63
CA PRO A 31 10.04 -9.63 -7.25
C PRO A 31 11.58 -9.69 -7.24
N ILE A 32 12.20 -8.61 -6.76
CA ILE A 32 13.59 -8.67 -6.30
C ILE A 32 13.61 -9.77 -5.23
N MET A 33 14.38 -10.83 -5.47
CA MET A 33 14.45 -12.05 -4.66
C MET A 33 15.12 -11.85 -3.28
N SER A 34 14.77 -10.77 -2.58
CA SER A 34 15.23 -10.53 -1.21
C SER A 34 14.07 -10.01 -0.36
N ARG A 35 13.40 -10.95 0.31
CA ARG A 35 12.37 -10.73 1.34
C ARG A 35 11.09 -10.05 0.83
N VAL A 36 10.15 -10.87 0.36
CA VAL A 36 8.73 -10.47 0.22
C VAL A 36 8.27 -9.92 1.57
N LYS A 37 7.84 -8.65 1.61
CA LYS A 37 7.23 -8.09 2.82
C LYS A 37 6.06 -8.99 3.20
N LYS A 38 6.04 -9.46 4.45
CA LYS A 38 4.92 -10.26 4.95
C LYS A 38 3.61 -9.54 4.64
N PRO A 39 2.56 -10.24 4.18
CA PRO A 39 1.24 -9.64 4.02
C PRO A 39 0.82 -8.94 5.31
N HIS A 40 0.23 -7.76 5.18
CA HIS A 40 -0.31 -7.04 6.32
C HIS A 40 -1.47 -7.85 6.92
N ARG A 41 -1.42 -8.09 8.23
CA ARG A 41 -2.50 -8.76 8.97
C ARG A 41 -3.01 -7.81 10.05
N TYR A 42 -4.32 -7.60 10.08
CA TYR A 42 -4.97 -6.82 11.13
C TYR A 42 -4.86 -7.51 12.49
N ARG A 43 -4.87 -6.71 13.56
CA ARG A 43 -4.91 -7.23 14.93
C ARG A 43 -6.25 -7.93 15.18
N PRO A 44 -6.29 -8.97 16.04
CA PRO A 44 -7.55 -9.56 16.46
C PRO A 44 -8.48 -8.47 17.01
N GLY A 45 -9.76 -8.54 16.66
CA GLY A 45 -10.76 -7.54 17.03
C GLY A 45 -10.85 -6.32 16.11
N SER A 46 -9.80 -5.97 15.34
CA SER A 46 -9.86 -4.79 14.45
C SER A 46 -10.88 -4.95 13.33
N VAL A 47 -10.94 -6.13 12.70
CA VAL A 47 -11.92 -6.43 11.64
C VAL A 47 -13.33 -6.59 12.22
N ALA A 48 -13.46 -7.21 13.40
CA ALA A 48 -14.75 -7.37 14.07
C ALA A 48 -15.41 -6.02 14.39
N LEU A 49 -14.65 -5.06 14.95
CA LEU A 49 -15.16 -3.72 15.23
C LEU A 49 -15.54 -2.96 13.95
N LEU A 50 -14.81 -3.18 12.86
CA LEU A 50 -15.13 -2.60 11.55
C LEU A 50 -16.46 -3.17 11.00
N GLU A 51 -16.65 -4.48 11.09
CA GLU A 51 -17.86 -5.17 10.66
C GLU A 51 -19.09 -4.76 11.48
N ILE A 52 -18.97 -4.67 12.81
CA ILE A 52 -20.05 -4.16 13.68
C ILE A 52 -20.48 -2.76 13.24
N ARG A 53 -19.52 -1.85 13.03
CA ARG A 53 -19.83 -0.49 12.57
C ARG A 53 -20.47 -0.48 11.18
N LYS A 54 -20.06 -1.37 10.28
CA LYS A 54 -20.63 -1.50 8.93
C LYS A 54 -22.11 -1.90 9.01
N TYR A 55 -22.43 -2.97 9.74
CA TYR A 55 -23.79 -3.51 9.82
C TYR A 55 -24.74 -2.67 10.67
N LEU A 56 -24.23 -1.91 11.65
CA LEU A 56 -25.07 -0.94 12.37
C LEU A 56 -25.42 0.28 11.51
N LYS A 57 -24.67 0.53 10.43
CA LYS A 57 -24.91 1.67 9.52
C LYS A 57 -25.76 1.30 8.31
N SER A 58 -25.71 0.04 7.84
CA SER A 58 -26.52 -0.45 6.72
C SER A 58 -27.74 -1.23 7.21
N THR A 59 -28.74 -1.39 6.35
CA THR A 59 -29.95 -2.19 6.62
C THR A 59 -30.07 -3.41 5.69
N GLU A 60 -28.95 -3.82 5.11
CA GLU A 60 -28.88 -5.00 4.25
C GLU A 60 -29.17 -6.28 5.05
N LEU A 61 -29.90 -7.21 4.44
CA LEU A 61 -30.16 -8.51 5.07
C LEU A 61 -28.84 -9.24 5.28
N LEU A 62 -28.61 -9.69 6.52
CA LEU A 62 -27.43 -10.47 6.90
C LEU A 62 -27.43 -11.87 6.31
N ILE A 63 -28.62 -12.34 5.91
CA ILE A 63 -28.84 -13.62 5.26
C ILE A 63 -29.22 -13.32 3.80
N ARG A 64 -28.80 -14.18 2.86
CA ARG A 64 -29.14 -14.02 1.43
C ARG A 64 -30.65 -14.07 1.22
N LYS A 65 -31.13 -13.77 0.00
CA LYS A 65 -32.58 -13.78 -0.33
C LYS A 65 -33.13 -15.17 -0.70
N LEU A 66 -32.26 -16.07 -1.16
CA LEU A 66 -32.57 -17.50 -1.30
C LEU A 66 -31.89 -18.33 -0.17
N PRO A 67 -32.39 -18.30 1.07
CA PRO A 67 -32.02 -19.28 2.10
C PRO A 67 -33.23 -19.71 2.94
N PHE A 68 -34.46 -19.43 2.47
CA PHE A 68 -35.77 -19.85 2.97
C PHE A 68 -36.76 -19.72 1.80
#